data_AF-A0A1D8QKX6-F1
#
_entry.id   AF-A0A1D8QKX6-F1
#
_cell.length_a   1.000
_cell.length_b   1.000
_cell.length_c   1.000
_cell.angle_alpha   90.00
_cell.angle_beta   90.00
_cell.angle_gamma   90.00
#
_symmetry.space_group_name_H-M   'P 1'
#
loop_
_entity.id
_entity.type
_entity.pdbx_description
1 polymer ?
#
loop_
_entity_poly.entity_id
_entity_poly.type
_entity_poly.pdbx_seq_one_letter_code
_entity_poly.pdbx_strand_id
1 'polypeptide(L)'
;WKSSYGTGTGKDAITSGIEVVWTNTPTKWDNSFLEILYGYEWELTKSPAGAWQYTAKDGAGAGTIPDPFGGPGRSPTMLATDLSLRVDPIYERITRRWLEHPEELADE
;
A
#
# COMPACT_ATOMS: atom_id res chain seq x y z
N TRP A 1 0.26 13.98 19.15
CA TRP A 1 1.23 12.94 19.52
C TRP A 1 2.66 13.45 19.29
N LYS A 2 3.31 14.00 20.32
CA LYS A 2 4.72 14.45 20.20
C LYS A 2 5.63 13.23 20.14
N SER A 3 6.47 13.12 19.10
CA SER A 3 7.44 12.04 18.93
C SER A 3 8.84 12.50 19.32
N SER A 4 9.63 11.60 19.92
CA SER A 4 11.06 11.80 20.23
C SER A 4 11.99 11.06 19.26
N TYR A 5 11.46 10.40 18.23
CA TYR A 5 12.24 9.67 17.24
C TYR A 5 12.67 10.60 16.09
N GLY A 6 13.97 10.67 15.80
CA GLY A 6 14.50 11.52 14.73
C GLY A 6 14.08 12.99 14.87
N THR A 7 13.60 13.58 13.79
CA THR A 7 12.99 14.93 13.79
C THR A 7 11.57 14.96 14.36
N GLY A 8 10.95 13.79 14.59
CA GLY A 8 9.60 13.63 15.11
C GLY A 8 8.48 13.97 14.12
N THR A 9 8.81 14.27 12.86
CA THR A 9 7.88 14.66 11.79
C THR A 9 8.46 14.33 10.41
N GLY A 10 7.71 14.55 9.34
CA GLY A 10 8.16 14.33 7.97
C GLY A 10 8.62 12.88 7.74
N LYS A 11 9.87 12.71 7.30
CA LYS A 11 10.48 11.39 7.06
C LYS A 11 10.64 10.52 8.32
N ASP A 12 10.57 11.13 9.51
CA ASP A 12 10.67 10.45 10.80
C ASP A 12 9.31 10.39 11.53
N ALA A 13 8.21 10.69 10.82
CA ALA A 13 6.87 10.69 11.40
C ALA A 13 6.47 9.27 11.84
N ILE A 14 5.81 9.18 13.00
CA ILE A 14 5.20 7.95 13.50
C ILE A 14 3.74 8.26 13.82
N THR A 15 2.82 7.65 13.07
CA THR A 15 1.37 7.81 13.26
C THR A 15 0.76 6.51 13.76
N SER A 16 0.49 5.56 12.86
CA SER A 16 -0.05 4.24 13.23
C SER A 16 1.03 3.23 13.65
N GLY A 17 2.30 3.51 13.30
CA GLY A 17 3.40 2.54 13.39
C GLY A 17 3.45 1.55 12.21
N ILE A 18 2.51 1.63 11.27
CA ILE A 18 2.56 0.91 9.99
C ILE A 18 3.19 1.83 8.94
N GLU A 19 4.04 1.28 8.09
CA GLU A 19 4.80 2.03 7.08
C GLU A 19 4.46 1.49 5.68
N VAL A 20 3.35 1.97 5.11
CA VAL A 20 2.78 1.48 3.83
C VAL A 20 2.52 2.66 2.90
N VAL A 21 2.90 2.50 1.64
CA VAL A 21 2.52 3.39 0.53
C VAL A 21 1.95 2.51 -0.57
N TRP A 22 0.68 2.76 -0.91
CA TRP A 22 -0.10 1.84 -1.73
C TRP A 22 0.18 1.94 -3.23
N THR A 23 0.35 3.18 -3.74
CA THR A 23 0.39 3.43 -5.18
C THR A 23 1.72 4.02 -5.62
N ASN A 24 2.06 3.82 -6.89
CA ASN A 24 3.21 4.46 -7.54
C ASN A 24 2.98 5.96 -7.81
N THR A 25 1.74 6.43 -7.65
CA THR A 25 1.29 7.81 -7.87
C THR A 25 0.50 8.34 -6.66
N PRO A 26 1.08 8.44 -5.44
CA PRO A 26 0.32 8.71 -4.19
C PRO A 26 -0.46 10.02 -4.15
N THR A 27 -0.19 10.93 -5.07
CA THR A 27 -0.80 12.27 -5.16
C THR A 27 -1.69 12.45 -6.38
N LYS A 28 -2.03 11.38 -7.09
CA LYS A 28 -2.88 11.41 -8.29
C LYS A 28 -3.96 10.33 -8.19
N TRP A 29 -5.18 10.69 -8.59
CA TRP A 29 -6.26 9.72 -8.74
C TRP A 29 -6.01 8.81 -9.95
N ASP A 30 -6.04 7.50 -9.71
CA ASP A 30 -6.05 6.42 -10.69
C ASP A 30 -6.44 5.09 -10.01
N ASN A 31 -6.53 4.00 -10.77
CA ASN A 31 -6.94 2.69 -10.27
C ASN A 31 -5.76 1.84 -9.75
N SER A 32 -4.57 2.43 -9.59
CA SER A 32 -3.33 1.68 -9.33
C SER A 32 -3.36 0.89 -8.02
N PHE A 33 -4.18 1.28 -7.03
CA PHE A 33 -4.37 0.49 -5.81
C PHE A 33 -4.84 -0.93 -6.13
N LEU A 34 -5.89 -1.08 -6.97
CA LEU A 34 -6.43 -2.38 -7.34
C LEU A 34 -5.49 -3.14 -8.27
N GLU A 35 -4.85 -2.44 -9.21
CA GLU A 35 -3.83 -3.02 -10.09
C GLU A 35 -2.67 -3.63 -9.29
N ILE A 36 -2.20 -2.93 -8.26
CA ILE A 36 -1.13 -3.41 -7.38
C ILE A 36 -1.64 -4.55 -6.47
N LEU A 37 -2.82 -4.41 -5.86
CA LEU A 37 -3.41 -5.41 -4.98
C LEU A 37 -3.53 -6.79 -5.65
N TYR A 38 -3.99 -6.80 -6.90
CA TYR A 38 -4.18 -8.02 -7.69
C TYR A 38 -2.97 -8.41 -8.54
N GLY A 39 -2.06 -7.47 -8.83
CA GLY A 39 -0.87 -7.69 -9.66
C GLY A 39 0.30 -8.38 -8.95
N TYR A 40 0.30 -8.43 -7.62
CA TYR A 40 1.36 -9.06 -6.82
C TYR A 40 0.82 -10.13 -5.89
N GLU A 41 1.67 -11.09 -5.53
CA GLU A 41 1.46 -11.94 -4.36
C GLU A 41 2.07 -11.29 -3.12
N TRP A 42 1.50 -11.54 -1.94
CA TRP A 42 1.82 -10.79 -0.72
C TRP A 42 2.38 -11.69 0.39
N GLU A 43 3.47 -11.27 1.03
CA GLU A 43 4.02 -11.91 2.22
C GLU A 43 3.97 -10.99 3.44
N LEU A 44 3.73 -11.62 4.60
CA LEU A 44 3.64 -10.93 5.87
C LEU A 44 5.03 -10.48 6.33
N THR A 45 5.15 -9.22 6.72
CA THR A 45 6.39 -8.61 7.20
C THR A 45 6.12 -7.64 8.35
N LYS A 46 7.19 -7.05 8.90
CA LYS A 46 7.14 -6.08 9.98
C LYS A 46 7.58 -4.70 9.52
N SER A 47 6.84 -3.67 9.95
CA SER A 47 7.24 -2.27 9.83
C SER A 47 8.50 -1.99 10.67
N PRO A 48 9.18 -0.84 10.46
CA PRO A 48 10.26 -0.39 11.34
C PRO A 48 9.85 -0.27 12.82
N ALA A 49 8.56 -0.03 13.10
CA ALA A 49 8.01 0.03 14.45
C ALA A 49 7.47 -1.33 14.97
N GLY A 50 7.67 -2.42 14.22
CA GLY A 50 7.25 -3.77 14.60
C GLY A 50 5.76 -4.07 14.38
N ALA A 51 5.03 -3.24 13.63
CA ALA A 51 3.64 -3.50 13.25
C ALA A 51 3.57 -4.53 12.12
N TRP A 52 2.51 -5.34 12.07
CA TRP A 52 2.28 -6.28 10.96
C TRP A 52 1.78 -5.55 9.72
N GLN A 53 2.38 -5.85 8.57
CA GLN A 53 2.00 -5.35 7.24
C GLN A 53 2.41 -6.37 6.17
N TYR A 54 2.14 -6.09 4.91
CA TYR A 54 2.53 -6.94 3.79
C TYR A 54 3.44 -6.21 2.81
N THR A 55 4.32 -6.98 2.19
CA THR A 55 5.14 -6.55 1.05
C THR A 55 4.90 -7.50 -0.13
N ALA A 56 5.09 -7.03 -1.34
CA ALA A 56 5.07 -7.91 -2.52
C ALA A 56 6.18 -8.99 -2.40
N LYS A 57 5.80 -10.25 -2.64
CA LYS A 57 6.66 -11.43 -2.53
C LYS A 57 7.86 -11.38 -3.47
N ASP A 58 8.94 -12.03 -3.08
CA ASP A 58 10.12 -12.26 -3.91
C ASP A 58 10.75 -10.97 -4.49
N GLY A 59 10.51 -9.83 -3.82
CA GLY A 59 10.97 -8.52 -4.28
C GLY A 59 10.24 -7.99 -5.52
N ALA A 60 9.08 -8.55 -5.86
CA ALA A 60 8.29 -8.06 -6.99
C ALA A 60 7.91 -6.58 -6.80
N GLY A 61 8.06 -5.78 -7.87
CA GLY A 61 7.81 -4.34 -7.83
C GLY A 61 8.83 -3.54 -7.01
N ALA A 62 9.96 -4.11 -6.58
CA ALA A 62 10.99 -3.34 -5.89
C ALA A 62 11.38 -2.08 -6.67
N GLY A 63 11.32 -0.92 -6.02
CA GLY A 63 11.67 0.36 -6.63
C GLY A 63 10.52 1.07 -7.37
N THR A 64 9.33 0.47 -7.47
CA THR A 64 8.21 1.07 -8.23
C THR A 64 7.44 2.12 -7.44
N ILE A 65 7.48 2.06 -6.10
CA ILE A 65 6.78 3.02 -5.24
C ILE A 65 7.72 4.18 -4.91
N PRO A 66 7.35 5.44 -5.16
CA PRO A 66 8.22 6.57 -4.89
C PRO A 66 8.45 6.77 -3.38
N ASP A 67 9.65 7.15 -3.00
CA ASP A 67 9.93 7.60 -1.64
C ASP A 67 9.33 8.99 -1.40
N PRO A 68 8.60 9.24 -0.29
CA PRO A 68 7.96 10.52 -0.02
C PRO A 68 8.92 11.71 0.12
N PHE A 69 10.22 11.46 0.32
CA PHE A 69 11.25 12.49 0.53
C PHE A 69 12.43 12.36 -0.46
N GLY A 70 12.22 11.69 -1.60
CA GLY A 70 13.21 11.63 -2.69
C GLY A 70 14.35 10.62 -2.48
N GLY A 71 14.19 9.66 -1.57
CA GLY A 71 15.07 8.50 -1.46
C GLY A 71 14.88 7.45 -2.57
N PRO A 72 15.56 6.29 -2.45
CA PRO A 72 15.38 5.17 -3.37
C PRO A 72 13.93 4.69 -3.41
N GLY A 73 13.47 4.21 -4.57
CA GLY A 73 12.15 3.62 -4.71
C GLY A 73 11.94 2.43 -3.75
N ARG A 74 10.72 2.26 -3.28
CA ARG A 74 10.28 1.25 -2.31
C ARG A 74 9.53 0.12 -3.01
N SER A 75 9.39 -1.02 -2.34
CA SER A 75 8.52 -2.11 -2.80
C SER A 75 7.04 -1.79 -2.52
N PRO A 76 6.10 -2.36 -3.29
CA PRO A 76 4.67 -2.33 -2.98
C PRO A 76 4.38 -2.93 -1.61
N THR A 77 3.46 -2.30 -0.89
CA THR A 77 3.07 -2.71 0.47
C THR A 77 1.57 -2.59 0.65
N MET A 78 1.01 -3.42 1.52
CA MET A 78 -0.43 -3.47 1.82
C MET A 78 -0.67 -3.72 3.31
N LEU A 79 -1.84 -3.32 3.79
CA LEU A 79 -2.37 -3.69 5.09
C LEU A 79 -3.05 -5.06 5.02
N ALA A 80 -3.24 -5.68 6.20
CA ALA A 80 -4.10 -6.86 6.31
C ALA A 80 -5.55 -6.55 5.88
N THR A 81 -6.03 -5.35 6.17
CA THR A 81 -7.35 -4.86 5.74
C THR A 81 -7.44 -4.67 4.23
N ASP A 82 -6.36 -4.30 3.57
CA ASP A 82 -6.35 -4.14 2.11
C ASP A 82 -6.46 -5.51 1.44
N LEU A 83 -5.72 -6.50 1.95
CA LEU A 83 -5.83 -7.89 1.46
C LEU A 83 -7.21 -8.49 1.68
N SER A 84 -7.96 -8.05 2.70
CA SER A 84 -9.34 -8.50 2.91
C SER A 84 -10.22 -8.24 1.69
N LEU A 85 -9.96 -7.17 0.94
CA LEU A 85 -10.68 -6.83 -0.29
C LEU A 85 -10.47 -7.86 -1.40
N ARG A 86 -9.35 -8.57 -1.38
CA ARG A 86 -8.97 -9.57 -2.38
C ARG A 86 -9.29 -11.00 -1.95
N VAL A 87 -9.22 -11.30 -0.66
CA VAL A 87 -9.36 -12.69 -0.17
C VAL A 87 -10.77 -13.03 0.29
N ASP A 88 -11.56 -12.04 0.69
CA ASP A 88 -12.98 -12.25 1.01
C ASP A 88 -13.78 -12.49 -0.29
N PRO A 89 -14.60 -13.55 -0.40
CA PRO A 89 -15.32 -13.87 -1.64
C PRO A 89 -16.34 -12.83 -2.10
N ILE A 90 -16.86 -11.99 -1.19
CA ILE A 90 -17.81 -10.93 -1.55
C ILE A 90 -17.03 -9.70 -2.01
N TYR A 91 -16.03 -9.27 -1.24
CA TYR A 91 -15.22 -8.10 -1.61
C TYR A 91 -14.38 -8.35 -2.86
N GLU A 92 -13.92 -9.58 -3.09
CA GLU A 92 -13.15 -9.93 -4.27
C GLU A 92 -13.95 -9.70 -5.54
N ARG A 93 -15.22 -10.12 -5.57
CA ARG A 93 -16.10 -9.92 -6.73
C ARG A 93 -16.34 -8.44 -7.01
N ILE A 94 -16.52 -7.64 -5.96
CA ILE A 94 -16.72 -6.20 -6.06
C ILE A 94 -15.45 -5.53 -6.61
N THR A 95 -14.32 -5.79 -5.98
CA THR A 95 -13.06 -5.11 -6.33
C THR A 95 -12.46 -5.61 -7.65
N ARG A 96 -12.70 -6.86 -8.06
CA ARG A 96 -12.38 -7.31 -9.43
C ARG A 96 -13.19 -6.60 -10.49
N ARG A 97 -14.48 -6.36 -10.23
CA ARG A 97 -15.31 -5.58 -11.15
C ARG A 97 -14.77 -4.16 -11.30
N TRP A 98 -14.40 -3.50 -10.20
CA TRP A 98 -13.75 -2.18 -10.24
C TRP A 98 -12.34 -2.19 -10.86
N LEU A 99 -11.63 -3.32 -10.81
CA LEU A 99 -10.37 -3.48 -11.54
C LEU A 99 -10.60 -3.54 -13.05
N GLU A 100 -11.61 -4.28 -13.50
CA GLU A 100 -11.98 -4.43 -14.91
C GLU A 100 -12.71 -3.18 -15.47
N HIS A 101 -13.39 -2.44 -14.60
CA HIS A 101 -14.22 -1.27 -14.89
C HIS A 101 -13.86 -0.11 -13.92
N PRO A 102 -12.67 0.51 -14.06
CA PRO A 102 -12.20 1.58 -13.17
C PRO A 102 -13.14 2.79 -13.10
N GLU A 103 -13.89 3.05 -14.16
CA GLU A 103 -14.90 4.11 -14.22
C GLU A 103 -16.01 3.92 -13.18
N GLU A 104 -16.41 2.67 -12.91
CA GLU A 104 -17.46 2.39 -11.93
C GLU A 104 -17.00 2.75 -10.51
N LEU A 105 -15.73 2.54 -10.17
CA LEU A 105 -15.20 2.98 -8.87
C LEU A 105 -15.06 4.51 -8.78
N ALA A 106 -14.81 5.17 -9.91
CA ALA A 106 -14.66 6.62 -9.94
C ALA A 106 -16.01 7.37 -9.79
N ASP A 107 -17.13 6.71 -10.11
CA ASP A 107 -18.47 7.29 -10.12
C ASP A 107 -19.29 7.02 -8.83
N GLU A 108 -18.83 6.14 -7.94
CA GLU A 108 -19.47 5.81 -6.64
C GLU A 108 -19.39 6.93 -5.58
#